data_AF-A0A8D6ZP63-F1
#
_entry.id   AF-A0A8D6ZP63-F1
#
_cell.length_a   1.000
_cell.length_b   1.000
_cell.length_c   1.000
_cell.angle_alpha   90.00
_cell.angle_beta   90.00
_cell.angle_gamma   90.00
#
_symmetry.space_group_name_H-M   'P 1'
#
loop_
_entity.id
_entity.type
_entity.pdbx_description
1 polymer ?
#
loop_
_entity_poly.entity_id
_entity_poly.type
_entity_poly.pdbx_seq_one_letter_code
_entity_poly.pdbx_strand_id
1 'polypeptide(L)'
;MKFLEREELANYNFQNEFFRPFVVVTQKSVSSEIRELIVRCVSHMVLGRVNHVKSGWKSVFMVFTIAAADERKTIVLLAFGTMEKIVRDYVPFITETETTTFIDCARCLIAFTNSRFDSDAGLNAIAFLRFCAVKLAEGGLVCYDKNSDGHLRNGDASDGNNLTEKDDHAFIWLPLLDGLSNLTYDPRPTIRKGALEVFFECCCLLCICECVVCVCVYVVLHV
;
A
#
# COMPACT_ATOMS: atom_id res chain seq x y z
N MET A 1 17.53 11.21 11.39
CA MET A 1 18.41 10.05 11.61
C MET A 1 19.22 9.81 10.34
N LYS A 2 20.56 9.83 10.39
CA LYS A 2 21.44 9.69 9.20
C LYS A 2 21.47 8.28 8.59
N PHE A 3 20.89 7.28 9.28
CA PHE A 3 20.93 5.87 8.88
C PHE A 3 20.17 5.60 7.58
N LEU A 4 18.99 6.20 7.41
CA LEU A 4 18.16 6.01 6.22
C LEU A 4 18.77 6.65 4.97
N GLU A 5 19.65 7.64 5.13
CA GLU A 5 20.33 8.31 4.01
C GLU A 5 21.38 7.44 3.32
N ARG A 6 21.71 6.27 3.88
CA ARG A 6 22.66 5.34 3.27
C ARG A 6 21.99 4.61 2.12
N GLU A 7 22.63 4.62 0.95
CA GLU A 7 22.16 3.85 -0.20
C GLU A 7 22.19 2.34 0.11
N GLU A 8 21.09 1.67 -0.20
CA GLU A 8 21.01 0.20 -0.19
C GLU A 8 21.74 -0.34 -1.43
N LEU A 9 22.58 -1.35 -1.21
CA LEU A 9 23.16 -2.15 -2.29
C LEU A 9 22.04 -2.96 -2.96
N ALA A 10 22.13 -3.16 -4.28
CA ALA A 10 21.23 -4.07 -4.97
C ALA A 10 21.26 -5.45 -4.30
N ASN A 11 20.09 -5.93 -3.86
CA ASN A 11 19.87 -7.19 -3.11
C ASN A 11 20.21 -7.18 -1.60
N TYR A 12 20.54 -6.04 -0.99
CA TYR A 12 20.74 -5.94 0.46
C TYR A 12 19.74 -4.96 1.11
N ASN A 13 18.63 -5.54 1.58
CA ASN A 13 17.48 -4.82 2.15
C ASN A 13 17.67 -4.51 3.65
N PHE A 14 18.73 -3.79 3.99
CA PHE A 14 19.10 -3.54 5.39
C PHE A 14 18.07 -2.69 6.14
N GLN A 15 17.34 -1.80 5.46
CA GLN A 15 16.31 -0.99 6.09
C GLN A 15 15.16 -1.87 6.57
N ASN A 16 14.76 -2.87 5.79
CA ASN A 16 13.76 -3.84 6.21
C ASN A 16 14.21 -4.63 7.46
N GLU A 17 15.48 -5.07 7.50
CA GLU A 17 16.04 -5.73 8.69
C GLU A 17 16.10 -4.79 9.90
N PHE A 18 16.46 -3.52 9.68
CA PHE A 18 16.49 -2.49 10.72
C PHE A 18 15.11 -2.24 11.34
N PHE A 19 14.05 -2.24 10.54
CA PHE A 19 12.69 -2.02 11.04
C PHE A 19 12.04 -3.28 11.64
N ARG A 20 12.56 -4.47 11.35
CA ARG A 20 12.00 -5.75 11.81
C ARG A 20 11.80 -5.84 13.34
N PRO A 21 12.71 -5.35 14.21
CA PRO A 21 12.48 -5.31 15.66
C PRO A 21 11.24 -4.51 16.05
N PHE A 22 10.93 -3.41 15.36
CA PHE A 22 9.75 -2.59 15.64
C PHE A 22 8.46 -3.34 15.32
N VAL A 23 8.44 -4.12 14.24
CA VAL A 23 7.31 -5.02 13.91
C VAL A 23 7.09 -6.02 15.05
N VAL A 24 8.16 -6.71 15.47
CA VAL A 24 8.09 -7.74 16.52
C VAL A 24 7.61 -7.16 17.85
N VAL A 25 8.13 -5.99 18.25
CA VAL A 25 7.76 -5.37 19.53
C VAL A 25 6.33 -4.83 19.48
N THR A 26 5.90 -4.20 18.39
CA THR A 26 4.50 -3.75 18.23
C THR A 26 3.52 -4.92 18.35
N GLN A 27 3.87 -6.07 17.76
CA GLN A 27 3.01 -7.26 17.78
C GLN A 27 2.97 -7.98 19.14
N LYS A 28 4.12 -8.11 19.81
CA LYS A 28 4.27 -8.97 20.99
C LYS A 28 4.16 -8.24 22.32
N SER A 29 4.29 -6.92 22.34
CA SER A 29 4.26 -6.15 23.59
C SER A 29 2.84 -6.09 24.17
N VAL A 30 2.68 -6.56 25.41
CA VAL A 30 1.43 -6.41 26.17
C VAL A 30 1.21 -4.97 26.65
N SER A 31 2.28 -4.19 26.86
CA SER A 31 2.18 -2.78 27.30
C SER A 31 1.76 -1.87 26.15
N SER A 32 0.64 -1.18 26.33
CA SER A 32 0.15 -0.14 25.42
C SER A 32 1.12 1.02 25.27
N GLU A 33 1.82 1.38 26.34
CA GLU A 33 2.77 2.48 26.38
C GLU A 33 3.97 2.18 25.46
N ILE A 34 4.47 0.93 25.50
CA ILE A 34 5.55 0.49 24.61
C ILE A 34 5.07 0.48 23.16
N ARG A 35 3.88 -0.07 22.86
CA ARG A 35 3.34 -0.08 21.50
C ARG A 35 3.15 1.33 20.96
N GLU A 36 2.60 2.24 21.76
CA GLU A 36 2.43 3.64 21.42
C GLU A 36 3.77 4.35 21.17
N LEU A 37 4.79 4.10 22.02
CA LEU A 37 6.13 4.62 21.84
C LEU A 37 6.75 4.14 20.52
N ILE A 38 6.62 2.86 20.20
CA ILE A 38 7.13 2.29 18.94
C ILE A 38 6.46 2.95 17.73
N VAL A 39 5.13 3.08 17.74
CA VAL A 39 4.39 3.75 16.66
C VAL A 39 4.83 5.21 16.52
N ARG A 40 5.05 5.94 17.62
CA ARG A 40 5.60 7.31 17.58
C ARG A 40 7.00 7.33 16.96
N CYS A 41 7.89 6.45 17.41
CA CYS A 41 9.26 6.38 16.91
C CYS A 41 9.28 6.12 15.39
N VAL A 42 8.52 5.13 14.92
CA VAL A 42 8.41 4.82 13.49
C VAL A 42 7.83 5.99 12.71
N SER A 43 6.77 6.61 13.22
CA SER A 43 6.16 7.79 12.60
C SER A 43 7.16 8.94 12.44
N HIS A 44 7.91 9.25 13.50
CA HIS A 44 8.95 10.28 13.47
C HIS A 44 10.10 9.94 12.51
N MET A 45 10.54 8.67 12.48
CA MET A 45 11.63 8.24 11.58
C MET A 45 11.24 8.38 10.11
N VAL A 46 10.03 7.94 9.75
CA VAL A 46 9.52 7.97 8.38
C VAL A 46 9.26 9.41 7.96
N LEU A 47 8.45 10.17 8.71
CA LEU A 47 8.12 11.55 8.35
C LEU A 47 9.34 12.48 8.31
N GLY A 48 10.39 12.18 9.09
CA GLY A 48 11.62 12.95 9.05
C GLY A 48 12.47 12.72 7.78
N ARG A 49 12.30 11.59 7.09
CA ARG A 49 13.17 11.15 5.97
C ARG A 49 12.43 10.28 4.93
N VAL A 50 11.18 10.59 4.58
CA VAL A 50 10.35 9.76 3.68
C VAL A 50 11.09 9.36 2.40
N ASN A 51 11.72 10.31 1.72
CA ASN A 51 12.39 10.08 0.42
C ASN A 51 13.57 9.10 0.49
N HIS A 52 14.02 8.74 1.69
CA HIS A 52 15.13 7.82 1.91
C HIS A 52 14.68 6.45 2.43
N VAL A 53 13.38 6.28 2.69
CA VAL A 53 12.83 4.96 3.02
C VAL A 53 12.67 4.19 1.71
N LYS A 54 13.38 3.06 1.60
CA LYS A 54 13.37 2.15 0.45
C LYS A 54 12.74 0.82 0.86
N SER A 55 13.52 -0.26 0.98
CA SER A 55 13.04 -1.58 1.41
C SER A 55 12.37 -1.58 2.80
N GLY A 56 12.62 -0.54 3.60
CA GLY A 56 12.03 -0.36 4.92
C GLY A 56 10.51 -0.15 4.92
N TRP A 57 9.92 0.29 3.81
CA TRP A 57 8.47 0.56 3.73
C TRP A 57 7.61 -0.63 4.10
N LYS A 58 8.01 -1.84 3.68
CA LYS A 58 7.32 -3.08 4.04
C LYS A 58 7.14 -3.22 5.55
N SER A 59 8.23 -3.09 6.31
CA SER A 59 8.18 -3.19 7.77
C SER A 59 7.44 -2.01 8.41
N VAL A 60 7.54 -0.81 7.83
CA VAL A 60 6.79 0.37 8.29
C VAL A 60 5.28 0.14 8.16
N PHE A 61 4.80 -0.29 6.99
CA PHE A 61 3.40 -0.60 6.78
C PHE A 61 2.93 -1.78 7.64
N MET A 62 3.79 -2.78 7.88
CA MET A 62 3.48 -3.84 8.85
C MET A 62 3.27 -3.29 10.26
N VAL A 63 4.11 -2.37 10.76
CA VAL A 63 3.92 -1.73 12.08
C VAL A 63 2.58 -1.02 12.14
N PHE A 64 2.23 -0.22 11.12
CA PHE A 64 0.97 0.52 11.10
C PHE A 64 -0.25 -0.39 10.91
N THR A 65 -0.14 -1.48 10.15
CA THR A 65 -1.19 -2.49 10.00
C THR A 65 -1.51 -3.15 11.33
N ILE A 66 -0.49 -3.49 12.12
CA ILE A 66 -0.67 -4.06 13.45
C ILE A 66 -1.30 -3.02 14.39
N ALA A 67 -0.84 -1.77 14.32
CA ALA A 67 -1.38 -0.66 15.12
C ALA A 67 -2.85 -0.31 14.78
N ALA A 68 -3.30 -0.54 13.54
CA ALA A 68 -4.68 -0.31 13.13
C ALA A 68 -5.69 -1.22 13.88
N ALA A 69 -5.23 -2.40 14.30
CA ALA A 69 -5.99 -3.37 15.08
C ALA A 69 -5.78 -3.23 16.61
N ASP A 70 -5.05 -2.22 17.07
CA ASP A 70 -4.77 -2.05 18.51
C ASP A 70 -6.05 -1.75 19.31
N GLU A 71 -6.09 -2.18 20.56
CA GLU A 71 -7.22 -1.94 21.45
C GLU A 71 -7.33 -0.49 21.93
N ARG A 72 -6.27 0.30 21.80
CA ARG A 72 -6.23 1.70 22.21
C ARG A 72 -6.48 2.61 21.02
N LYS A 73 -7.60 3.35 21.06
CA LYS A 73 -7.94 4.38 20.06
C LYS A 73 -6.78 5.37 19.82
N THR A 74 -6.00 5.71 20.85
CA THR A 74 -4.85 6.62 20.73
C THR A 74 -3.78 6.09 19.78
N ILE A 75 -3.48 4.79 19.84
CA ILE A 75 -2.47 4.13 19.00
C ILE A 75 -2.97 4.06 17.55
N VAL A 76 -4.23 3.64 17.37
CA VAL A 76 -4.88 3.58 16.05
C VAL A 76 -4.86 4.95 15.37
N LEU A 77 -5.29 6.02 16.06
CA LEU A 77 -5.35 7.36 15.49
C LEU A 77 -3.95 7.94 15.21
N LEU A 78 -2.96 7.63 16.06
CA LEU A 78 -1.57 8.04 15.83
C LEU A 78 -1.00 7.40 14.55
N ALA A 79 -1.21 6.11 14.38
CA ALA A 79 -0.78 5.38 13.19
C ALA A 79 -1.54 5.89 11.95
N PHE A 80 -2.86 6.06 12.05
CA PHE A 80 -3.69 6.54 10.96
C PHE A 80 -3.31 7.96 10.52
N GLY A 81 -3.11 8.89 11.46
CA GLY A 81 -2.70 10.25 11.13
C GLY A 81 -1.32 10.34 10.46
N THR A 82 -0.45 9.34 10.69
CA THR A 82 0.82 9.22 9.98
C THR A 82 0.61 8.62 8.60
N MET A 83 -0.20 7.57 8.48
CA MET A 83 -0.56 6.96 7.21
C MET A 83 -1.22 7.98 6.26
N GLU A 84 -2.13 8.80 6.77
CA GLU A 84 -2.77 9.89 6.02
C GLU A 84 -1.74 10.87 5.44
N LYS A 85 -0.75 11.31 6.21
CA LYS A 85 0.32 12.18 5.69
C LYS A 85 1.15 11.49 4.62
N ILE A 86 1.50 10.22 4.84
CA ILE A 86 2.25 9.42 3.88
C ILE A 86 1.48 9.33 2.55
N VAL A 87 0.19 9.01 2.59
CA VAL A 87 -0.62 8.83 1.39
C VAL A 87 -0.98 10.17 0.71
N ARG A 88 -1.13 11.27 1.45
CA ARG A 88 -1.40 12.57 0.83
C ARG A 88 -0.18 13.16 0.14
N ASP A 89 0.96 13.12 0.81
CA ASP A 89 2.10 13.94 0.44
C ASP A 89 3.18 13.15 -0.33
N TYR A 90 3.16 11.81 -0.26
CA TYR A 90 4.30 10.98 -0.68
C TYR A 90 3.92 9.73 -1.49
N VAL A 91 2.70 9.63 -2.02
CA VAL A 91 2.30 8.50 -2.89
C VAL A 91 3.18 8.33 -4.12
N PRO A 92 3.66 9.38 -4.81
CA PRO A 92 4.61 9.20 -5.90
C PRO A 92 5.83 8.36 -5.52
N PHE A 93 6.40 8.58 -4.33
CA PHE A 93 7.55 7.81 -3.86
C PHE A 93 7.21 6.34 -3.55
N ILE A 94 6.00 6.09 -3.04
CA ILE A 94 5.51 4.72 -2.78
C ILE A 94 5.35 3.96 -4.10
N THR A 95 4.82 4.63 -5.13
CA THR A 95 4.60 4.04 -6.45
C THR A 95 5.91 3.87 -7.23
N GLU A 96 6.91 4.72 -6.99
CA GLU A 96 8.22 4.65 -7.66
C GLU A 96 9.20 3.61 -7.05
N THR A 97 8.95 3.12 -5.83
CA THR A 97 9.90 2.22 -5.12
C THR A 97 9.82 0.77 -5.59
N GLU A 98 8.74 0.07 -5.25
CA GLU A 98 8.46 -1.31 -5.66
C GLU A 98 6.95 -1.53 -5.69
N THR A 99 6.45 -2.31 -6.65
CA THR A 99 5.03 -2.72 -6.73
C THR A 99 4.50 -3.33 -5.43
N THR A 100 5.34 -4.09 -4.73
CA THR A 100 5.06 -4.71 -3.43
C THR A 100 4.76 -3.67 -2.34
N THR A 101 5.41 -2.50 -2.41
CA THR A 101 5.27 -1.41 -1.44
C THR A 101 3.90 -0.75 -1.54
N PHE A 102 3.38 -0.59 -2.76
CA PHE A 102 2.01 -0.12 -2.98
C PHE A 102 0.98 -1.13 -2.44
N ILE A 103 1.20 -2.43 -2.65
CA ILE A 103 0.33 -3.49 -2.12
C ILE A 103 0.31 -3.45 -0.59
N ASP A 104 1.46 -3.28 0.06
CA ASP A 104 1.55 -3.19 1.52
C ASP A 104 0.89 -1.90 2.05
N CYS A 105 0.98 -0.79 1.32
CA CYS A 105 0.26 0.45 1.60
C CYS A 105 -1.27 0.24 1.56
N ALA A 106 -1.79 -0.39 0.50
CA ALA A 106 -3.21 -0.69 0.34
C ALA A 106 -3.72 -1.60 1.47
N ARG A 107 -2.99 -2.68 1.79
CA ARG A 107 -3.31 -3.57 2.91
C ARG A 107 -3.37 -2.83 4.24
N CYS A 108 -2.44 -1.90 4.46
CA CYS A 108 -2.42 -1.08 5.66
C CYS A 108 -3.67 -0.18 5.76
N LEU A 109 -4.08 0.46 4.65
CA LEU A 109 -5.32 1.24 4.60
C LEU A 109 -6.57 0.37 4.86
N ILE A 110 -6.65 -0.82 4.27
CA ILE A 110 -7.73 -1.80 4.53
C ILE A 110 -7.76 -2.20 6.01
N ALA A 111 -6.62 -2.30 6.70
CA ALA A 111 -6.62 -2.57 8.13
C ALA A 111 -7.29 -1.42 8.93
N PHE A 112 -7.11 -0.17 8.52
CA PHE A 112 -7.77 0.97 9.16
C PHE A 112 -9.27 1.03 8.90
N THR A 113 -9.75 0.58 7.73
CA THR A 113 -11.21 0.50 7.47
C THR A 113 -11.90 -0.46 8.44
N ASN A 114 -11.21 -1.52 8.86
CA ASN A 114 -11.70 -2.51 9.82
C ASN A 114 -11.61 -2.07 11.29
N SER A 115 -11.07 -0.88 11.59
CA SER A 115 -10.92 -0.43 12.97
C SER A 115 -12.26 -0.14 13.63
N ARG A 116 -12.40 -0.52 14.91
CA ARG A 116 -13.65 -0.45 15.70
C ARG A 116 -13.94 0.91 16.34
N PHE A 117 -13.01 1.86 16.28
CA PHE A 117 -13.06 3.08 17.10
C PHE A 117 -13.57 4.32 16.39
N ASP A 118 -13.57 4.32 15.06
CA ASP A 118 -13.86 5.51 14.29
C ASP A 118 -14.35 5.17 12.88
N SER A 119 -15.62 5.47 12.60
CA SER A 119 -16.17 5.39 11.26
C SER A 119 -15.54 6.42 10.32
N ASP A 120 -15.10 7.58 10.83
CA ASP A 120 -14.52 8.63 9.99
C ASP A 120 -13.11 8.24 9.54
N ALA A 121 -12.30 7.65 10.43
CA ALA A 121 -11.00 7.11 10.03
C ALA A 121 -11.15 6.00 8.99
N GLY A 122 -12.15 5.12 9.15
CA GLY A 122 -12.45 4.08 8.17
C GLY A 122 -12.93 4.64 6.83
N LEU A 123 -13.79 5.66 6.83
CA LEU A 123 -14.24 6.34 5.61
C LEU A 123 -13.10 7.11 4.92
N ASN A 124 -12.23 7.77 5.70
CA ASN A 124 -11.04 8.42 5.18
C ASN A 124 -10.07 7.39 4.57
N ALA A 125 -9.89 6.23 5.20
CA ALA A 125 -9.11 5.14 4.63
C ALA A 125 -9.70 4.64 3.30
N ILE A 126 -11.03 4.52 3.18
CA ILE A 126 -11.70 4.21 1.92
C ILE A 126 -11.43 5.30 0.85
N ALA A 127 -11.49 6.58 1.23
CA ALA A 127 -11.16 7.67 0.33
C ALA A 127 -9.70 7.62 -0.14
N PHE A 128 -8.77 7.19 0.71
CA PHE A 128 -7.38 6.95 0.33
C PHE A 128 -7.21 5.74 -0.59
N LEU A 129 -7.94 4.65 -0.35
CA LEU A 129 -7.95 3.50 -1.27
C LEU A 129 -8.43 3.91 -2.66
N ARG A 130 -9.45 4.77 -2.74
CA ARG A 130 -9.91 5.39 -3.99
C ARG A 130 -8.80 6.21 -4.67
N PHE A 131 -8.11 7.05 -3.90
CA PHE A 131 -6.99 7.84 -4.41
C PHE A 131 -5.87 6.94 -4.97
N CYS A 132 -5.52 5.86 -4.26
CA CYS A 132 -4.56 4.86 -4.71
C CYS A 132 -5.01 4.20 -6.02
N ALA A 133 -6.29 3.84 -6.16
CA ALA A 133 -6.83 3.25 -7.39
C ALA A 133 -6.72 4.19 -8.60
N VAL A 134 -7.04 5.47 -8.42
CA VAL A 134 -6.89 6.49 -9.48
C VAL A 134 -5.42 6.62 -9.88
N LYS A 135 -4.50 6.70 -8.90
CA LYS A 135 -3.06 6.79 -9.18
C LYS A 135 -2.50 5.56 -9.89
N LEU A 136 -3.03 4.39 -9.57
CA LEU A 136 -2.70 3.14 -10.24
C LEU A 136 -3.16 3.14 -11.70
N ALA A 137 -4.39 3.60 -11.97
CA ALA A 137 -4.93 3.71 -13.32
C ALA A 137 -4.22 4.76 -14.20
N GLU A 138 -3.70 5.84 -13.60
CA GLU A 138 -2.89 6.85 -14.28
C GLU A 138 -1.50 6.34 -14.72
N GLY A 139 -1.15 5.09 -14.39
CA GLY A 139 0.15 4.50 -14.72
C GLY A 139 1.25 4.86 -13.72
N GLY A 140 0.90 5.23 -12.48
CA GLY A 140 1.87 5.61 -11.44
C GLY A 140 2.95 4.56 -11.14
N LEU A 141 2.79 3.31 -11.60
CA LEU A 141 3.75 2.21 -11.46
C LEU A 141 4.52 1.86 -12.76
N VAL A 142 4.22 2.51 -13.89
CA VAL A 142 4.74 2.16 -15.24
C VAL A 142 6.15 2.74 -15.49
N CYS A 143 6.78 3.36 -14.49
CA CYS A 143 7.99 4.15 -14.68
C CYS A 143 9.32 3.42 -14.38
N TYR A 144 9.35 2.11 -14.09
CA TYR A 144 10.58 1.47 -13.61
C TYR A 144 11.46 0.80 -14.69
N ASP A 145 11.04 0.73 -15.96
CA ASP A 145 11.90 0.17 -17.01
C ASP A 145 12.22 1.21 -18.09
N LYS A 146 13.28 1.99 -17.82
CA LYS A 146 14.20 2.57 -18.81
C LYS A 146 15.23 3.42 -18.08
N ASN A 147 16.27 2.79 -17.53
CA ASN A 147 17.61 3.37 -17.45
C ASN A 147 18.64 2.32 -17.00
N SER A 148 19.02 1.44 -17.93
CA SER A 148 20.35 0.83 -17.95
C SER A 148 20.82 0.68 -19.41
N ASP A 149 21.71 1.59 -19.76
CA ASP A 149 22.73 1.57 -20.81
C ASP A 149 22.33 1.49 -22.30
N GLY A 150 22.63 2.60 -22.98
CA GLY A 150 22.81 2.63 -24.41
C GLY A 150 24.05 1.86 -24.85
N HIS A 151 23.83 0.80 -25.64
CA HIS A 151 24.79 0.41 -26.66
C HIS A 151 24.07 -0.05 -27.94
N LEU A 152 24.45 0.58 -29.05
CA LEU A 152 23.99 0.31 -30.41
C LEU A 152 24.38 -1.12 -30.84
N ARG A 153 23.44 -1.90 -31.39
CA ARG A 153 23.52 -2.49 -32.75
C ARG A 153 22.38 -3.47 -33.09
N ASN A 154 21.72 -3.15 -34.20
CA ASN A 154 21.13 -3.97 -35.28
C ASN A 154 20.45 -5.32 -34.99
N GLY A 155 19.18 -5.38 -35.42
CA GLY A 155 18.62 -6.46 -36.25
C GLY A 155 18.27 -7.76 -35.54
N ASP A 156 16.99 -7.95 -35.20
CA ASP A 156 16.15 -8.97 -35.84
C ASP A 156 14.75 -9.00 -35.19
N ALA A 157 13.75 -9.32 -36.00
CA ALA A 157 12.36 -9.44 -35.60
C ALA A 157 12.17 -10.64 -34.65
N SER A 158 11.66 -10.38 -33.45
CA SER A 158 10.98 -11.38 -32.62
C SER A 158 9.97 -10.66 -31.74
N ASP A 159 8.75 -10.64 -32.25
CA ASP A 159 7.54 -10.24 -31.57
C ASP A 159 7.22 -11.26 -30.47
N GLY A 160 7.28 -10.85 -29.21
CA GLY A 160 7.01 -11.74 -28.08
C GLY A 160 7.68 -11.33 -26.79
N ASN A 161 7.18 -10.28 -26.13
CA ASN A 161 7.27 -10.10 -24.67
C ASN A 161 6.32 -9.03 -24.07
N ASN A 162 5.26 -8.61 -24.78
CA ASN A 162 4.27 -7.67 -24.23
C ASN A 162 3.20 -8.33 -23.32
N LEU A 163 3.32 -9.63 -23.03
CA LEU A 163 2.32 -10.38 -22.25
C LEU A 163 2.60 -10.35 -20.74
N THR A 164 3.86 -10.28 -20.31
CA THR A 164 4.24 -10.36 -18.88
C THR A 164 4.04 -9.05 -18.12
N GLU A 165 4.32 -7.89 -18.73
CA GLU A 165 4.06 -6.58 -18.10
C GLU A 165 2.56 -6.35 -17.83
N LYS A 166 1.69 -6.79 -18.75
CA LYS A 166 0.23 -6.58 -18.63
C LYS A 166 -0.40 -7.38 -17.49
N ASP A 167 0.10 -8.60 -17.26
CA ASP A 167 -0.35 -9.47 -16.16
C ASP A 167 0.18 -9.02 -14.79
N ASP A 168 1.41 -8.49 -14.73
CA ASP A 168 1.99 -7.94 -13.50
C ASP A 168 1.21 -6.73 -12.99
N HIS A 169 0.71 -5.88 -13.90
CA HIS A 169 -0.13 -4.74 -13.54
C HIS A 169 -1.50 -5.15 -12.98
N ALA A 170 -2.09 -6.23 -13.46
CA ALA A 170 -3.38 -6.72 -12.97
C ALA A 170 -3.29 -7.28 -11.54
N PHE A 171 -2.16 -7.91 -11.18
CA PHE A 171 -1.94 -8.46 -9.83
C PHE A 171 -1.97 -7.39 -8.72
N ILE A 172 -1.59 -6.16 -9.06
CA ILE A 172 -1.53 -5.01 -8.13
C ILE A 172 -2.93 -4.57 -7.68
N TRP A 173 -3.92 -4.75 -8.54
CA TRP A 173 -5.31 -4.43 -8.23
C TRP A 173 -5.96 -5.46 -7.30
N LEU A 174 -5.46 -6.70 -7.27
CA LEU A 174 -6.12 -7.78 -6.51
C LEU A 174 -6.23 -7.48 -5.01
N PRO A 175 -5.18 -7.02 -4.30
CA PRO A 175 -5.30 -6.67 -2.88
C PRO A 175 -6.29 -5.52 -2.61
N LEU A 176 -6.40 -4.56 -3.53
CA LEU A 176 -7.38 -3.46 -3.44
C LEU A 176 -8.80 -4.00 -3.59
N LEU A 177 -9.04 -4.78 -4.64
CA LEU A 177 -10.35 -5.35 -4.94
C LEU A 177 -10.80 -6.34 -3.87
N ASP A 178 -9.93 -7.23 -3.42
CA ASP A 178 -10.21 -8.19 -2.34
C ASP A 178 -10.55 -7.47 -1.04
N GLY A 179 -9.77 -6.46 -0.65
CA GLY A 179 -10.04 -5.66 0.53
C GLY A 179 -11.38 -4.91 0.47
N LEU A 180 -11.65 -4.24 -0.65
CA LEU A 180 -12.91 -3.50 -0.86
C LEU A 180 -14.12 -4.43 -0.95
N SER A 181 -13.97 -5.58 -1.61
CA SER A 181 -14.97 -6.64 -1.69
C SER A 181 -15.38 -7.12 -0.29
N ASN A 182 -14.41 -7.46 0.56
CA ASN A 182 -14.68 -7.88 1.93
C ASN A 182 -15.44 -6.80 2.74
N LEU A 183 -15.16 -5.52 2.49
CA LEU A 183 -15.85 -4.40 3.16
C LEU A 183 -17.30 -4.20 2.70
N THR A 184 -17.73 -4.81 1.58
CA THR A 184 -19.14 -4.79 1.17
C THR A 184 -20.04 -5.54 2.15
N TYR A 185 -19.48 -6.41 3.00
CA TYR A 185 -20.18 -7.11 4.06
C TYR A 185 -19.99 -6.49 5.46
N ASP A 186 -19.31 -5.33 5.56
CA ASP A 186 -19.04 -4.68 6.86
C ASP A 186 -20.37 -4.41 7.62
N PRO A 187 -20.45 -4.61 8.94
CA PRO A 187 -21.70 -4.35 9.68
C PRO A 187 -22.16 -2.88 9.61
N ARG A 188 -21.25 -1.93 9.39
CA ARG A 188 -21.52 -0.48 9.34
C ARG A 188 -22.00 -0.06 7.94
N PRO A 189 -23.24 0.44 7.78
CA PRO A 189 -23.80 0.80 6.48
C PRO A 189 -22.99 1.84 5.69
N THR A 190 -22.37 2.80 6.38
CA THR A 190 -21.55 3.85 5.77
C THR A 190 -20.28 3.29 5.15
N ILE A 191 -19.61 2.35 5.85
CA ILE A 191 -18.42 1.66 5.37
C ILE A 191 -18.77 0.80 4.16
N ARG A 192 -19.84 0.00 4.22
CA ARG A 192 -20.31 -0.79 3.06
C ARG A 192 -20.55 0.06 1.83
N LYS A 193 -21.29 1.17 1.99
CA LYS A 193 -21.61 2.07 0.89
C LYS A 193 -20.35 2.67 0.27
N GLY A 194 -19.45 3.21 1.10
CA GLY A 194 -18.20 3.78 0.61
C GLY A 194 -17.31 2.73 -0.08
N ALA A 195 -17.20 1.53 0.48
CA ALA A 195 -16.42 0.46 -0.11
C ALA A 195 -16.99 0.00 -1.46
N LEU A 196 -18.32 -0.12 -1.56
CA LEU A 196 -18.99 -0.53 -2.80
C LEU A 196 -18.80 0.51 -3.91
N GLU A 197 -18.91 1.80 -3.59
CA GLU A 197 -18.66 2.90 -4.54
C GLU A 197 -17.24 2.82 -5.11
N VAL A 198 -16.23 2.67 -4.24
CA VAL A 198 -14.84 2.58 -4.67
C VAL A 198 -14.54 1.26 -5.39
N PHE A 199 -15.15 0.15 -4.96
CA PHE A 199 -15.00 -1.15 -5.63
C PHE A 199 -15.45 -1.09 -7.09
N PHE A 200 -16.64 -0.54 -7.36
CA PHE A 200 -17.13 -0.39 -8.73
C PHE A 200 -16.28 0.57 -9.55
N GLU A 201 -15.78 1.64 -8.95
CA GLU A 201 -14.85 2.56 -9.61
C GLU A 201 -13.54 1.84 -10.01
N CYS A 202 -12.96 1.03 -9.12
CA CYS A 202 -11.81 0.19 -9.44
C CYS A 202 -12.10 -0.76 -10.62
N CYS A 203 -13.26 -1.44 -10.61
CA CYS A 203 -13.67 -2.30 -11.72
C CYS A 203 -13.81 -1.51 -13.05
N CYS A 204 -14.39 -0.31 -13.00
CA CYS A 204 -14.49 0.55 -14.18
C CYS A 204 -13.11 0.96 -14.70
N LEU A 205 -12.19 1.36 -13.83
CA LEU A 205 -10.81 1.73 -14.19
C LEU A 205 -10.09 0.54 -14.84
N LEU A 206 -10.22 -0.67 -14.29
CA LEU A 206 -9.66 -1.90 -14.87
C LEU A 206 -10.22 -2.23 -16.25
N CYS A 207 -11.54 -2.08 -16.45
CA CYS A 207 -12.17 -2.25 -17.76
C CYS A 207 -11.67 -1.24 -18.78
N ILE A 208 -11.42 0.01 -18.37
CA ILE A 208 -10.86 1.07 -19.24
C ILE A 208 -9.40 0.78 -19.58
N CYS A 209 -8.61 0.21 -18.66
CA CYS A 209 -7.21 -0.15 -18.88
C CYS A 209 -7.00 -1.41 -19.76
N GLU A 210 -8.06 -2.01 -20.33
CA GLU A 210 -8.02 -3.30 -21.06
C GLU A 210 -7.38 -4.47 -20.29
N CYS A 211 -7.27 -4.35 -18.96
CA CYS A 211 -6.57 -5.29 -18.09
C CYS A 211 -7.55 -6.29 -17.46
N VAL A 212 -8.21 -7.11 -18.29
CA VAL A 212 -8.89 -8.36 -17.90
C VAL A 212 -10.38 -8.23 -17.54
N VAL A 213 -11.23 -8.67 -18.48
CA VAL A 213 -12.66 -8.95 -18.30
C VAL A 213 -12.91 -10.10 -17.30
N CYS A 214 -11.93 -11.01 -17.10
CA CYS A 214 -12.05 -12.17 -16.20
C CYS A 214 -11.98 -11.87 -14.69
N VAL A 215 -11.22 -10.85 -14.23
CA VAL A 215 -11.06 -10.60 -12.78
C VAL A 215 -12.34 -10.01 -12.18
N CYS A 216 -13.00 -9.11 -12.92
CA CYS A 216 -14.30 -8.58 -12.51
C CYS A 216 -15.35 -9.69 -12.40
N VAL A 217 -15.36 -10.66 -13.33
CA VAL A 217 -16.31 -11.79 -13.28
C VAL A 217 -16.00 -12.72 -12.11
N TYR A 218 -14.73 -13.04 -11.82
CA TYR A 218 -14.36 -13.92 -10.71
C TYR A 218 -14.66 -13.31 -9.33
N VAL A 219 -14.40 -12.02 -9.15
CA VAL A 219 -14.67 -11.33 -7.87
C VAL A 219 -16.17 -11.05 -7.70
N VAL A 220 -16.89 -10.65 -8.75
CA VAL A 220 -18.35 -10.41 -8.68
C VAL A 220 -19.15 -11.70 -8.52
N LEU A 221 -18.66 -12.87 -8.98
CA LEU A 221 -19.34 -14.15 -8.77
C LEU A 221 -19.17 -14.74 -7.36
N HIS A 222 -18.22 -14.22 -6.57
CA HIS A 222 -17.94 -14.67 -5.21
C HIS A 222 -18.31 -13.65 -4.12
N VAL A 223 -18.92 -12.52 -4.50
CA VAL A 223 -19.60 -11.56 -3.63
C VAL A 223 -21.12 -11.74 -3.73
#